data_AF-A0A151T0C1-F1
#
_entry.id   AF-A0A151T0C1-F1
#
_cell.length_a   1.000
_cell.length_b   1.000
_cell.length_c   1.000
_cell.angle_alpha   90.00
_cell.angle_beta   90.00
_cell.angle_gamma   90.00
#
_symmetry.space_group_name_H-M   'P 1'
#
loop_
_entity.id
_entity.type
_entity.pdbx_description
1 polymer ?
#
loop_
_entity_poly.entity_id
_entity_poly.type
_entity_poly.pdbx_seq_one_letter_code
_entity_poly.pdbx_strand_id
1 'polypeptide(L)' 'MYVQIYVDDIVFRSTNLSLCKEFSKTMQGEFEMSTMGELTFFLGLQIKQMSDGIFISQSKY' A
#
# COMPACT_ATOMS: atom_id res chain seq x y z
N MET A 1 -0.18 -1.78 13.60
CA MET A 1 -0.35 -1.98 12.15
C MET A 1 -1.76 -1.58 11.80
N TYR A 2 -1.94 -0.71 10.82
CA TYR A 2 -3.24 -0.33 10.27
C TYR A 2 -3.38 -1.00 8.91
N VAL A 3 -4.52 -1.63 8.65
CA VAL A 3 -4.85 -2.28 7.37
C VAL A 3 -6.22 -1.77 6.94
N GLN A 4 -6.34 -1.39 5.69
CA GLN A 4 -7.55 -0.95 5.05
C GLN A 4 -7.73 -1.75 3.76
N ILE A 5 -8.92 -2.31 3.58
CA ILE A 5 -9.26 -3.16 2.44
C ILE A 5 -10.37 -2.47 1.68
N TYR A 6 -10.22 -2.38 0.36
CA TYR A 6 -11.25 -1.89 -0.55
C TYR A 6 -11.38 -2.85 -1.73
N VAL A 7 -12.45 -3.64 -1.75
CA VAL A 7 -12.71 -4.65 -2.79
C VAL A 7 -11.47 -5.52 -3.01
N ASP A 8 -10.73 -5.34 -4.11
CA ASP A 8 -9.55 -6.10 -4.49
C ASP A 8 -8.22 -5.47 -4.04
N ASP A 9 -8.25 -4.23 -3.52
CA ASP A 9 -7.05 -3.47 -3.11
C ASP A 9 -6.86 -3.49 -1.58
N ILE A 10 -5.61 -3.70 -1.13
CA ILE A 10 -5.23 -3.64 0.28
C ILE A 10 -4.17 -2.56 0.50
N VAL A 11 -4.42 -1.70 1.48
CA VAL A 11 -3.47 -0.69 1.97
C VAL A 11 -3.15 -0.96 3.41
N PHE A 12 -1.87 -0.99 3.76
CA PHE A 12 -1.45 -1.12 5.15
C PHE A 12 -0.33 -0.17 5.51
N ARG A 13 -0.25 0.16 6.78
CA ARG A 13 0.77 1.02 7.39
C ARG A 13 1.23 0.40 8.71
N SER A 14 2.54 0.28 8.90
CA SER A 14 3.12 -0.10 10.18
C SER A 14 4.25 0.86 10.55
N THR A 15 4.47 1.03 11.84
CA THR A 15 5.66 1.73 12.39
C THR A 15 6.88 0.81 12.43
N ASN A 16 6.69 -0.51 12.26
CA ASN A 16 7.75 -1.51 12.26
C ASN A 16 7.92 -2.09 10.85
N LEU A 17 9.08 -1.85 10.24
CA LEU A 17 9.42 -2.29 8.88
C LEU A 17 9.50 -3.82 8.76
N SER A 18 9.98 -4.52 9.80
CA SER A 18 10.06 -5.99 9.80
C SER A 18 8.67 -6.60 9.72
N LEU A 19 7.72 -6.02 10.46
CA LEU A 19 6.33 -6.45 10.47
C LEU A 19 5.63 -6.16 9.13
N CYS A 20 5.97 -5.05 8.45
CA CYS A 20 5.53 -4.80 7.07
C CYS A 20 6.05 -5.86 6.09
N LYS A 21 7.32 -6.27 6.21
CA LYS A 21 7.92 -7.26 5.30
C LYS A 21 7.33 -8.65 5.49
N GLU A 22 7.14 -9.10 6.73
CA GLU A 22 6.47 -10.37 7.01
C GLU A 22 5.04 -10.36 6.48
N PHE A 23 4.27 -9.31 6.78
CA PHE A 23 2.89 -9.19 6.33
C PHE A 23 2.79 -9.19 4.80
N SER A 24 3.67 -8.45 4.13
CA SER A 24 3.73 -8.41 2.66
C SER A 24 4.03 -9.78 2.06
N LYS A 25 4.97 -10.52 2.65
CA LYS A 25 5.32 -11.88 2.21
C LYS A 25 4.18 -12.87 2.42
N THR A 26 3.49 -12.81 3.56
CA THR A 26 2.31 -13.64 3.83
C THR A 26 1.19 -13.34 2.85
N MET A 27 0.92 -12.06 2.58
CA MET A 27 -0.14 -11.64 1.67
C MET A 27 0.13 -12.02 0.22
N GLN A 28 1.37 -11.95 -0.25
CA GLN A 28 1.77 -12.45 -1.58
C GLN A 28 1.74 -13.98 -1.70
N GLY A 29 1.89 -14.71 -0.59
CA GLY A 29 1.89 -16.16 -0.58
C GLY A 29 0.48 -16.77 -0.48
N GLU A 30 -0.39 -16.16 0.30
CA GLU A 30 -1.77 -16.62 0.54
C GLU A 30 -2.76 -16.09 -0.51
N PHE A 31 -2.48 -14.92 -1.09
CA PHE A 31 -3.31 -14.30 -2.11
C PHE A 31 -2.46 -14.05 -3.35
N GLU A 32 -3.04 -14.18 -4.55
CA GLU A 32 -2.40 -13.83 -5.83
C GLU A 32 -2.22 -12.30 -5.99
N MET A 33 -1.73 -11.63 -4.94
CA MET A 33 -1.43 -10.21 -4.94
C MET A 33 -0.11 -9.95 -5.68
N SER A 34 -0.15 -9.00 -6.62
CA SER A 34 1.05 -8.50 -7.28
C SER A 34 1.96 -7.75 -6.31
N THR A 35 3.21 -7.51 -6.71
CA THR A 35 4.29 -6.94 -5.88
C THR A 35 3.81 -5.77 -5.01
N MET A 36 3.70 -6.01 -3.70
CA MET A 36 3.42 -4.97 -2.69
C MET A 36 4.62 -4.02 -2.58
N GLY A 37 4.62 -2.98 -3.41
CA GLY A 37 5.58 -1.87 -3.38
C GLY A 37 5.11 -0.72 -2.49
N GLU A 38 5.83 0.42 -2.55
CA GLU A 38 5.30 1.66 -1.99
C GLU A 38 3.94 1.98 -2.61
N LEU A 39 3.00 2.40 -1.75
CA LEU A 39 1.66 2.80 -2.14
C LEU A 39 1.78 4.03 -3.05
N THR A 40 1.85 3.77 -4.36
CA THR A 40 2.01 4.76 -5.42
C THR A 40 0.70 5.07 -6.11
N PHE A 41 -0.24 4.12 -6.09
CA PHE A 41 -1.59 4.27 -6.61
C PHE A 41 -2.59 3.50 -5.73
N PHE A 42 -3.73 4.10 -5.42
CA PHE A 42 -4.86 3.46 -4.71
C PHE A 42 -6.17 4.11 -5.19
N LEU A 43 -7.19 3.34 -5.57
CA LEU A 43 -8.48 3.88 -6.05
C LEU A 43 -8.36 4.85 -7.26
N GLY A 44 -7.34 4.69 -8.10
CA GLY A 44 -7.06 5.65 -9.18
C GLY A 44 -6.49 7.00 -8.69
N LEU A 45 -6.14 7.11 -7.41
CA LEU A 45 -5.40 8.22 -6.85
C LEU A 45 -3.91 7.87 -6.84
N GLN A 46 -3.10 8.75 -7.42
CA GLN A 46 -1.65 8.67 -7.29
C GLN A 46 -1.25 9.18 -5.91
N ILE A 47 -0.47 8.37 -5.21
CA ILE A 47 0.04 8.67 -3.88
C ILE A 47 1.56 8.80 -3.99
N LYS A 48 2.09 9.93 -3.54
CA LYS A 48 3.52 10.22 -3.51
C LYS A 48 3.94 10.44 -2.07
N GLN A 49 4.65 9.47 -1.52
CA GLN A 49 5.23 9.58 -0.19
C GLN A 49 6.54 10.36 -0.31
N MET A 50 6.60 11.50 0.36
CA MET A 50 7.75 12.40 0.39
C MET A 50 8.20 12.58 1.84
N SER A 51 9.41 13.09 2.06
CA SER A 51 9.94 13.31 3.41
C SER A 51 9.16 14.35 4.21
N ASP A 52 8.43 15.25 3.54
CA ASP A 52 7.60 16.29 4.12
C ASP A 52 6.13 15.88 4.31
N GLY A 53 5.72 14.71 3.81
CA GLY A 53 4.35 14.24 3.94
C GLY A 53 3.91 13.29 2.83
N ILE A 54 2.59 13.15 2.70
CA ILE A 54 1.97 12.28 1.69
C ILE A 54 1.19 13.18 0.76
N PHE A 55 1.60 13.22 -0.51
CA PHE A 55 0.86 13.89 -1.56
C PHE A 55 -0.10 12.91 -2.19
N ILE A 56 -1.37 13.28 -2.26
CA ILE A 56 -2.41 12.52 -2.94
C ILE A 56 -2.89 13.38 -4.10
N SER A 57 -2.71 12.88 -5.32
CA SER A 57 -3.15 13.55 -6.54
C SER A 57 -3.95 12.58 -7.40
N GLN A 58 -5.10 13.00 -7.88
CA GLN A 58 -5.82 12.24 -8.89
C GLN A 58 -5.21 12.58 -10.25
N SER A 59 -4.34 11.71 -10.77
CA SER A 59 -4.01 11.75 -12.20
C SER A 59 -5.26 11.35 -12.95
N LYS A 60 -5.90 12.35 -13.54
CA LYS A 60 -7.17 12.32 -14.25
C LYS A 60 -7.23 11.19 -15.28
N TYR A 61 -8.45 10.68 -15.51
CA TYR A 61 -8.89 10.27 -16.85
C TYR A 61 -8.27 11.12 -17.96
#